data_AF-A0A520GZM0-F1
#
_entry.id   AF-A0A520GZM0-F1
#
_cell.length_a   1.000
_cell.length_b   1.000
_cell.length_c   1.000
_cell.angle_alpha   90.00
_cell.angle_beta   90.00
_cell.angle_gamma   90.00
#
_symmetry.space_group_name_H-M   'P 1'
#
loop_
_entity.id
_entity.type
_entity.pdbx_description
1 polymer ?
#
loop_
_entity_poly.entity_id
_entity_poly.type
_entity_poly.pdbx_seq_one_letter_code
_entity_poly.pdbx_strand_id
1 'polypeptide(L)' 'YQDLAPAIKKNRDFLINVMQQHGFRVMYNEWWHYDFKDWEKYELLDIPFQKL' A
#
# COMPACT_ATOMS: atom_id res chain seq x y z
N TYR A 1 5.82 15.97 -3.79
CA TYR A 1 4.58 15.37 -4.33
C TYR A 1 3.31 16.21 -4.15
N GLN A 2 3.41 17.47 -3.72
CA GLN A 2 2.24 18.33 -3.46
C GLN A 2 1.71 18.99 -4.75
N ASP A 3 2.60 19.24 -5.71
CA ASP A 3 2.29 19.94 -6.95
C ASP A 3 2.16 18.95 -8.11
N LEU A 4 0.96 18.38 -8.24
CA LEU A 4 0.60 17.39 -9.25
C LEU A 4 -0.73 17.80 -9.87
N ALA A 5 -0.93 17.47 -11.14
CA ALA A 5 -2.19 17.70 -11.83
C ALA A 5 -3.37 17.07 -11.06
N PRO A 6 -4.57 17.68 -11.06
CA PRO A 6 -5.73 17.18 -10.31
C PRO A 6 -6.08 15.72 -10.60
N ALA A 7 -5.93 15.28 -11.86
CA ALA A 7 -6.19 13.90 -12.26
C ALA A 7 -5.25 12.90 -11.58
N ILE A 8 -3.98 13.26 -11.38
CA ILE A 8 -3.00 12.42 -10.69
C ILE A 8 -3.37 12.30 -9.21
N LYS A 9 -3.76 13.40 -8.57
CA LYS A 9 -4.23 13.40 -7.18
C LYS A 9 -5.46 12.49 -7.03
N LYS A 10 -6.45 12.63 -7.93
CA LYS A 10 -7.65 11.79 -7.96
C LYS A 10 -7.33 10.29 -8.07
N ASN A 11 -6.41 9.90 -8.94
CA ASN A 11 -6.02 8.50 -9.12
C ASN A 11 -5.31 7.95 -7.88
N ARG A 12 -4.45 8.74 -7.26
CA ARG A 12 -3.79 8.38 -6.00
C ARG A 12 -4.80 8.19 -4.88
N ASP A 13 -5.73 9.14 -4.73
CA ASP A 13 -6.75 9.07 -3.68
C ASP A 13 -7.69 7.87 -3.90
N PHE A 14 -8.02 7.56 -5.15
CA PHE A 14 -8.76 6.34 -5.51
C PHE A 14 -8.03 5.08 -5.05
N LEU A 15 -6.74 4.94 -5.37
CA LEU A 15 -5.94 3.80 -4.94
C LEU A 15 -5.89 3.69 -3.42
N ILE A 16 -5.60 4.80 -2.72
CA ILE A 16 -5.53 4.83 -1.26
C ILE A 16 -6.84 4.37 -0.64
N ASN A 17 -7.98 4.88 -1.13
CA ASN A 17 -9.31 4.51 -0.63
C ASN A 17 -9.61 3.02 -0.84
N VAL A 18 -9.32 2.48 -2.02
CA VAL A 18 -9.53 1.05 -2.32
C VAL A 18 -8.66 0.18 -1.40
N MET A 19 -7.37 0.49 -1.29
CA MET A 19 -6.46 -0.26 -0.43
C MET A 19 -6.91 -0.23 1.04
N GLN A 20 -7.37 0.93 1.54
CA GLN A 20 -7.91 1.06 2.89
C GLN A 20 -9.17 0.21 3.12
N GLN A 21 -10.08 0.15 2.14
CA GLN A 21 -11.26 -0.71 2.19
C GLN A 21 -10.90 -2.21 2.31
N HIS A 22 -9.76 -2.60 1.74
CA HIS A 22 -9.24 -3.98 1.80
C HIS A 22 -8.28 -4.24 2.96
N GLY A 23 -8.21 -3.33 3.94
CA GLY A 23 -7.45 -3.54 5.17
C GLY A 23 -5.97 -3.17 5.05
N PHE A 24 -5.58 -2.37 4.08
CA PHE A 24 -4.24 -1.79 4.00
C PHE A 24 -4.19 -0.37 4.58
N ARG A 25 -3.00 0.09 4.95
CA ARG A 25 -2.73 1.45 5.44
C ARG A 25 -1.60 2.06 4.62
N VAL A 26 -1.85 3.24 4.04
CA VAL A 26 -0.84 3.97 3.25
C VAL A 26 0.23 4.59 4.16
N MET A 27 1.49 4.60 3.73
CA MET A 27 2.53 5.39 4.37
C MET A 27 2.52 6.84 3.88
N TYR A 28 2.54 7.80 4.81
CA TYR A 28 2.35 9.22 4.48
C TYR A 28 3.52 9.83 3.68
N ASN A 29 4.74 9.33 3.89
CA ASN A 29 5.97 9.74 3.19
C ASN A 29 6.16 9.00 1.87
N GLU A 30 5.57 7.81 1.74
CA GLU A 30 5.66 6.93 0.58
C GLU A 30 4.26 6.50 0.15
N TRP A 31 3.57 7.35 -0.62
CA TRP A 31 2.16 7.13 -0.97
C TRP A 31 1.89 5.80 -1.71
N TRP A 32 2.92 5.17 -2.26
CA TRP A 32 2.87 3.89 -2.95
C TRP A 32 3.05 2.68 -2.02
N HIS A 33 3.49 2.89 -0.77
CA HIS A 33 3.70 1.83 0.21
C HIS A 33 2.44 1.61 1.06
N TYR A 34 2.07 0.35 1.25
CA TYR A 34 0.86 -0.06 1.95
C TYR A 34 1.14 -1.23 2.91
N ASP A 35 0.88 -1.04 4.19
CA ASP A 35 0.96 -2.09 5.21
C ASP A 35 -0.41 -2.76 5.40
N PHE A 36 -0.45 -4.10 5.47
CA PHE A 36 -1.67 -4.80 5.84
C PHE A 36 -1.98 -4.64 7.33
N LYS A 37 -3.24 -4.42 7.73
CA LYS A 37 -3.66 -4.04 9.09
C LYS A 37 -3.26 -4.98 10.23
N ASP A 38 -2.74 -6.16 9.92
CA ASP A 38 -2.33 -7.21 10.86
C ASP A 38 -1.04 -7.90 10.39
N TRP A 39 -0.21 -7.21 9.59
CA TRP A 39 1.01 -7.79 9.01
C TRP A 39 1.93 -8.39 10.08
N GLU A 40 1.95 -7.81 11.28
CA GLU A 40 2.76 -8.24 12.41
C GLU A 40 2.37 -9.62 12.97
N LYS A 41 1.18 -10.14 12.62
CA LYS A 41 0.74 -11.49 13.01
C LYS A 41 1.33 -12.58 12.12
N TYR A 42 1.95 -12.19 11.01
CA TYR A 42 2.56 -13.11 10.05
C TYR A 42 4.08 -13.06 10.21
N GLU A 43 4.71 -14.22 10.13
CA GLU A 43 6.16 -14.31 10.15
C GLU A 43 6.75 -13.73 8.86
N LEU A 44 7.96 -13.16 8.97
CA LEU A 44 8.73 -12.77 7.80
C LEU A 44 9.23 -14.05 7.11
N LEU A 45 8.71 -14.33 5.92
CA LEU A 45 9.10 -15.49 5.14
C LEU A 45 10.29 -15.16 4.24
N ASP A 46 11.37 -15.92 4.40
CA ASP A 46 12.50 -15.97 3.47
C ASP A 46 12.51 -17.32 2.76
N ILE A 47 11.45 -17.58 1.98
CA ILE A 47 11.25 -18.83 1.24
C ILE A 47 11.62 -18.58 -0.22
N PRO A 48 12.59 -19.33 -0.79
CA PRO A 48 12.90 -19.25 -2.22
C PRO A 48 11.69 -19.64 -3.07
N PHE A 49 11.43 -18.87 -4.14
CA PHE A 49 10.30 -19.12 -5.05
C PHE A 49 10.26 -20.53 -5.63
N GLN A 50 11.41 -21.20 -5.80
CA GLN A 50 11.50 -22.57 -6.31
C GLN A 50 10.86 -23.62 -5.37
N LYS A 51 10.49 -23.24 -4.14
CA LYS A 51 9.85 -24.13 -3.14
C LYS A 51 8.33 -23.96 -3.06
N LEU A 52 7.72 -23.15 -3.92
CA LEU A 52 6.27 -22.96 -4.06
C LEU A 52 5.74 -23.78 -5.24
#